data_AF-A0A6J1RDX7-F1
#
_entry.id   AF-A0A6J1RDX7-F1
#
_cell.length_a   1.000
_cell.length_b   1.000
_cell.length_c   1.000
_cell.angle_alpha   90.00
_cell.angle_beta   90.00
_cell.angle_gamma   90.00
#
_symmetry.space_group_name_H-M   'P 1'
#
loop_
_entity.id
_entity.type
_entity.pdbx_description
1 polymer ?
#
loop_
_entity_poly.entity_id
_entity_poly.type
_entity_poly.pdbx_seq_one_letter_code
_entity_poly.pdbx_strand_id
1 'polypeptide(L)'
;MTQRRRKLRKSRKFLCCSNMTCRGSRSLIQICAYLAFITTTVADDREECDKTKCPGPLAYYEVLGCIPVFKKEGDCCATKYNCDHLKQRSTSKCYVNGKEYEIGEVLKEEDANPCDIGCTCHPGYDKIATFNCAIVDCFQGPAKPGCYRKRSPLNCCPGEEVCPENPEDRAICNVNGKEYRDGEHFSVESEPDLTCICQPGYEGKNVEPFCVKPKHPYCSPDFRHASNIFNNCPPVYYSTQSPQTGCSVFSRCQNNNDTVIHKEDDLKSADKNLDGLETQTDFGGGGWSF
;
A
#
# COMPACT_ATOMS: atom_id res chain seq x y z
N MET A 1 13.24 16.17 71.50
CA MET A 1 12.07 16.95 71.95
C MET A 1 10.81 16.38 71.31
N THR A 2 9.84 15.99 72.15
CA THR A 2 8.39 15.89 71.90
C THR A 2 7.91 14.95 70.77
N GLN A 3 7.65 13.67 71.03
CA GLN A 3 6.33 13.07 71.32
C GLN A 3 5.11 13.66 70.56
N ARG A 4 4.44 12.83 69.76
CA ARG A 4 3.03 12.46 70.04
C ARG A 4 2.60 11.16 69.34
N ARG A 5 2.06 10.27 70.17
CA ARG A 5 1.46 8.98 69.87
C ARG A 5 0.05 9.15 69.30
N ARG A 6 -0.39 8.23 68.43
CA ARG A 6 -1.72 7.62 68.53
C ARG A 6 -1.57 6.10 68.47
N LYS A 7 -2.35 5.45 69.33
CA LYS A 7 -2.24 4.08 69.84
C LYS A 7 -3.63 3.45 69.69
N LEU A 8 -3.68 2.12 69.57
CA LEU A 8 -4.81 1.21 69.85
C LEU A 8 -5.95 1.20 68.82
N ARG A 9 -6.59 0.06 68.48
CA ARG A 9 -6.93 -1.17 69.25
C ARG A 9 -7.07 -2.35 68.26
N LYS A 10 -6.50 -3.55 68.50
CA LYS A 10 -7.04 -4.71 69.27
C LYS A 10 -8.32 -5.29 68.60
N SER A 11 -8.55 -6.60 68.42
CA SER A 11 -8.10 -7.76 69.19
C SER A 11 -8.72 -9.07 68.65
N ARG A 12 -7.98 -10.20 68.74
CA ARG A 12 -8.42 -11.56 69.22
C ARG A 12 -9.40 -12.37 68.31
N LYS A 13 -9.41 -13.70 68.23
CA LYS A 13 -8.70 -14.84 68.85
C LYS A 13 -9.26 -16.17 68.26
N PHE A 14 -8.42 -17.22 68.27
CA PHE A 14 -8.72 -18.65 68.52
C PHE A 14 -9.55 -19.44 67.48
N LEU A 15 -9.56 -20.77 67.42
CA LEU A 15 -8.61 -21.88 67.66
C LEU A 15 -9.46 -23.15 67.37
N CYS A 16 -8.93 -24.10 66.59
CA CYS A 16 -9.16 -25.55 66.57
C CYS A 16 -10.56 -26.22 66.50
N CYS A 17 -10.66 -27.09 65.47
CA CYS A 17 -11.08 -28.51 65.49
C CYS A 17 -12.51 -28.91 65.88
N SER A 18 -13.23 -29.57 64.96
CA SER A 18 -13.32 -31.05 64.92
C SER A 18 -14.16 -31.58 63.76
N ASN A 19 -13.87 -32.83 63.42
CA ASN A 19 -14.24 -33.66 62.27
C ASN A 19 -15.70 -34.15 62.20
N MET A 20 -15.97 -34.84 61.07
CA MET A 20 -16.95 -35.91 60.79
C MET A 20 -18.16 -35.45 59.94
N THR A 21 -18.57 -36.07 58.82
CA THR A 21 -18.24 -37.37 58.20
C THR A 21 -18.85 -37.48 56.80
N CYS A 22 -18.20 -38.30 55.95
CA CYS A 22 -18.75 -39.28 55.00
C CYS A 22 -19.10 -38.96 53.52
N ARG A 23 -18.61 -39.90 52.70
CA ARG A 23 -19.01 -40.38 51.34
C ARG A 23 -18.69 -39.44 50.18
N GLY A 24 -17.89 -39.82 49.18
CA GLY A 24 -17.34 -41.08 48.66
C GLY A 24 -17.14 -40.81 47.15
N SER A 25 -16.13 -41.26 46.40
CA SER A 25 -15.26 -42.43 46.50
C SER A 25 -14.00 -42.14 45.66
N ARG A 26 -12.84 -42.58 46.14
CA ARG A 26 -11.56 -42.52 45.43
C ARG A 26 -11.26 -43.85 44.73
N SER A 27 -10.58 -43.73 43.59
CA SER A 27 -9.50 -44.60 43.12
C SER A 27 -9.87 -45.91 42.42
N LEU A 28 -9.70 -45.93 41.09
CA LEU A 28 -9.05 -47.06 40.41
C LEU A 28 -8.09 -46.53 39.33
N ILE A 29 -6.87 -47.04 39.45
CA ILE A 29 -5.70 -46.95 38.56
C ILE A 29 -5.92 -47.89 37.34
N GLN A 30 -5.17 -47.67 36.25
CA GLN A 30 -5.14 -48.41 34.95
C GLN A 30 -6.27 -48.01 33.99
N ILE A 31 -6.01 -47.43 32.82
CA ILE A 31 -5.15 -47.93 31.74
C ILE A 31 -4.58 -46.72 30.97
N CYS A 32 -3.25 -46.62 30.91
CA CYS A 32 -2.54 -45.79 29.95
C CYS A 32 -2.70 -46.41 28.55
N ALA A 33 -3.77 -46.03 27.84
CA ALA A 33 -3.91 -46.30 26.42
C ALA A 33 -3.53 -45.03 25.66
N TYR A 34 -2.32 -45.09 25.11
CA TYR A 34 -1.80 -44.33 23.97
C TYR A 34 -2.90 -43.68 23.11
N LEU A 35 -3.11 -42.39 23.29
CA LEU A 35 -3.67 -41.53 22.25
C LEU A 35 -2.61 -40.46 21.96
N ALA A 36 -1.65 -40.85 21.13
CA ALA A 36 -0.83 -39.90 20.41
C ALA A 36 -1.81 -39.05 19.57
N PHE A 37 -2.05 -37.82 20.00
CA PHE A 37 -2.63 -36.80 19.13
C PHE A 37 -1.58 -36.52 18.05
N ILE A 38 -1.63 -37.30 16.98
CA ILE A 38 -1.05 -36.88 15.71
C ILE A 38 -1.94 -35.74 15.24
N THR A 39 -1.59 -34.51 15.64
CA THR A 39 -2.04 -33.32 14.95
C THR A 39 -1.40 -33.39 13.58
N THR A 40 -2.07 -34.01 12.62
CA THR A 40 -1.82 -33.77 11.21
C THR A 40 -2.08 -32.29 11.00
N THR A 41 -1.01 -31.49 11.03
CA THR A 41 -1.01 -30.21 10.35
C THR A 41 -1.34 -30.55 8.91
N VAL A 42 -2.61 -30.40 8.53
CA VAL A 42 -2.94 -30.23 7.13
C VAL A 42 -2.14 -29.01 6.74
N ALA A 43 -1.05 -29.22 6.01
CA ALA A 43 -0.44 -28.17 5.24
C ALA A 43 -1.59 -27.64 4.40
N ASP A 44 -2.08 -26.46 4.77
CA ASP A 44 -3.03 -25.73 3.95
C ASP A 44 -2.23 -25.43 2.68
N ASP A 45 -2.34 -26.30 1.67
CA ASP A 45 -1.88 -26.08 0.30
C ASP A 45 -2.70 -24.95 -0.34
N ARG A 46 -2.92 -23.86 0.40
CA ARG A 46 -3.26 -22.58 -0.19
C ARG A 46 -1.95 -22.08 -0.76
N GLU A 47 -1.80 -22.24 -2.07
CA GLU A 47 -0.96 -21.32 -2.84
C GLU A 47 -1.17 -19.93 -2.24
N GLU A 48 -0.08 -19.33 -1.75
CA GLU A 48 -0.09 -17.98 -1.22
C GLU A 48 -0.76 -17.09 -2.28
N CYS A 49 -1.88 -16.45 -1.92
CA CYS A 49 -2.69 -15.71 -2.88
C CYS A 49 -1.86 -14.56 -3.47
N ASP A 50 -1.46 -14.74 -4.73
CA ASP A 50 -0.71 -13.75 -5.48
C ASP A 50 -1.68 -12.73 -6.09
N LYS A 51 -1.90 -11.64 -5.35
CA LYS A 51 -2.76 -10.53 -5.79
C LYS A 51 -2.31 -9.89 -7.11
N THR A 52 -1.04 -10.02 -7.50
CA THR A 52 -0.54 -9.43 -8.76
C THR A 52 -1.16 -10.08 -10.00
N LYS A 53 -1.74 -11.27 -9.84
CA LYS A 53 -2.47 -11.98 -10.91
C LYS A 53 -3.94 -11.57 -11.00
N CYS A 54 -4.45 -10.78 -10.06
CA CYS A 54 -5.84 -10.36 -10.07
C CYS A 54 -6.10 -9.32 -11.18
N PRO A 55 -7.28 -9.37 -11.83
CA PRO A 55 -7.62 -8.44 -12.89
C PRO A 55 -7.89 -7.03 -12.34
N GLY A 56 -7.59 -6.03 -13.17
CA GLY A 56 -7.95 -4.63 -12.93
C GLY A 56 -6.85 -3.78 -12.27
N PRO A 57 -7.14 -2.48 -12.09
CA PRO A 57 -6.16 -1.51 -11.59
C PRO A 57 -6.06 -1.53 -10.06
N LEU A 58 -5.45 -2.58 -9.50
CA LEU A 58 -5.45 -2.84 -8.05
C LEU A 58 -4.81 -1.68 -7.27
N ALA A 59 -3.59 -1.29 -7.64
CA ALA A 59 -2.89 -0.17 -6.99
C ALA A 59 -3.74 1.11 -6.96
N TYR A 60 -4.47 1.41 -8.04
CA TYR A 60 -5.33 2.60 -8.11
C TYR A 60 -6.41 2.60 -7.03
N TYR A 61 -7.12 1.47 -6.86
CA TYR A 61 -8.17 1.35 -5.84
C TYR A 61 -7.60 1.30 -4.42
N GLU A 62 -6.44 0.68 -4.23
CA GLU A 62 -5.75 0.65 -2.94
C GLU A 62 -5.32 2.05 -2.49
N VAL A 63 -4.73 2.85 -3.39
CA VAL A 63 -4.34 4.25 -3.08
C VAL A 63 -5.55 5.10 -2.69
N LEU A 64 -6.70 4.90 -3.34
CA LEU A 64 -7.94 5.59 -2.99
C LEU A 64 -8.58 5.09 -1.69
N GLY A 65 -8.05 4.03 -1.09
CA GLY A 65 -8.62 3.41 0.11
C GLY A 65 -9.95 2.72 -0.14
N CYS A 66 -10.21 2.27 -1.37
CA CYS A 66 -11.42 1.52 -1.69
C CYS A 66 -11.38 0.12 -1.09
N ILE A 67 -12.53 -0.35 -0.59
CA ILE A 67 -12.62 -1.63 0.12
C ILE A 67 -12.91 -2.75 -0.89
N PRO A 68 -12.07 -3.80 -0.98
CA PRO A 68 -12.31 -4.93 -1.87
C PRO A 68 -13.55 -5.73 -1.45
N VAL A 69 -14.35 -6.16 -2.42
CA VAL A 69 -15.54 -7.00 -2.21
C VAL A 69 -15.36 -8.32 -2.96
N PHE A 70 -15.35 -9.41 -2.19
CA PHE A 70 -15.14 -10.77 -2.69
C PHE A 70 -16.48 -11.48 -2.92
N LYS A 71 -16.51 -12.44 -3.85
CA LYS A 71 -17.71 -13.25 -4.11
C LYS A 71 -17.91 -14.29 -3.02
N LYS A 72 -16.83 -14.87 -2.53
CA LYS A 72 -16.79 -15.80 -1.41
C LYS A 72 -15.67 -15.42 -0.45
N GLU A 73 -15.86 -15.72 0.82
CA GLU A 73 -14.81 -15.60 1.82
C GLU A 73 -13.67 -16.56 1.47
N GLY A 74 -12.44 -16.04 1.41
CA GLY A 74 -11.24 -16.78 0.99
C GLY A 74 -10.91 -16.72 -0.49
N ASP A 75 -11.71 -16.03 -1.33
CA ASP A 75 -11.32 -15.76 -2.72
C ASP A 75 -10.06 -14.87 -2.76
N CYS A 76 -9.15 -15.16 -3.68
CA CYS A 76 -7.91 -14.38 -3.82
C CYS A 76 -8.15 -12.98 -4.40
N CYS A 77 -9.04 -12.88 -5.39
CA CYS A 77 -9.29 -11.63 -6.12
C CYS A 77 -10.66 -11.04 -5.81
N ALA A 78 -10.69 -9.73 -5.56
CA ALA A 78 -11.94 -8.99 -5.41
C ALA A 78 -12.70 -8.96 -6.74
N THR A 79 -14.02 -9.03 -6.66
CA THR A 79 -14.91 -8.89 -7.83
C THR A 79 -15.30 -7.45 -8.10
N LYS A 80 -15.26 -6.59 -7.07
CA LYS A 80 -15.47 -5.14 -7.17
C LYS A 80 -14.79 -4.44 -6.00
N TYR A 81 -14.68 -3.12 -6.09
CA TYR A 81 -14.18 -2.26 -5.02
C TYR A 81 -15.27 -1.27 -4.61
N ASN A 82 -15.52 -1.15 -3.31
CA ASN A 82 -16.40 -0.14 -2.76
C ASN A 82 -15.60 1.14 -2.50
N CYS A 83 -15.93 2.19 -3.24
CA CYS A 83 -15.34 3.53 -3.13
C CYS A 83 -16.37 4.58 -2.66
N ASP A 84 -17.46 4.19 -2.01
CA ASP A 84 -18.55 5.10 -1.64
C ASP A 84 -18.10 6.21 -0.67
N HIS A 85 -17.04 5.98 0.11
CA HIS A 85 -16.43 6.99 0.97
C HIS A 85 -15.92 8.21 0.19
N LEU A 86 -15.53 8.02 -1.08
CA LEU A 86 -15.06 9.12 -1.93
C LEU A 86 -16.19 10.11 -2.26
N LYS A 87 -17.45 9.67 -2.28
CA LYS A 87 -18.61 10.52 -2.59
C LYS A 87 -18.87 11.58 -1.53
N GLN A 88 -18.35 11.38 -0.32
CA GLN A 88 -18.50 12.30 0.81
C GLN A 88 -17.42 13.38 0.85
N ARG A 89 -16.40 13.26 -0.01
CA ARG A 89 -15.31 14.24 -0.09
C ARG A 89 -15.85 15.58 -0.56
N SER A 90 -15.43 16.65 0.11
CA SER A 90 -15.62 18.00 -0.38
C SER A 90 -14.74 18.25 -1.61
N THR A 91 -15.29 18.92 -2.62
CA THR A 91 -14.53 19.45 -3.76
C THR A 91 -13.64 20.63 -3.39
N SER A 92 -13.77 21.19 -2.19
CA SER A 92 -13.00 22.34 -1.71
C SER A 92 -11.80 21.96 -0.84
N LYS A 93 -11.44 20.68 -0.77
CA LYS A 93 -10.33 20.18 0.04
C LYS A 93 -9.42 19.25 -0.76
N CYS A 94 -8.15 19.21 -0.38
CA CYS A 94 -7.20 18.24 -0.92
C CYS A 94 -7.07 17.06 0.04
N TYR A 95 -6.71 15.88 -0.50
CA TYR A 95 -6.64 14.64 0.27
C TYR A 95 -5.30 13.95 0.06
N VAL A 96 -4.73 13.41 1.13
CA VAL A 96 -3.53 12.55 1.09
C VAL A 96 -3.53 11.66 2.32
N ASN A 97 -3.25 10.37 2.15
CA ASN A 97 -3.18 9.42 3.27
C ASN A 97 -4.42 9.42 4.18
N GLY A 98 -5.61 9.69 3.62
CA GLY A 98 -6.87 9.82 4.37
C GLY A 98 -7.02 11.09 5.20
N LYS A 99 -6.07 12.03 5.12
CA LYS A 99 -6.13 13.35 5.75
C LYS A 99 -6.70 14.38 4.78
N GLU A 100 -7.33 15.41 5.34
CA GLU A 100 -7.91 16.53 4.61
C GLU A 100 -7.05 17.77 4.79
N TYR A 101 -6.96 18.57 3.73
CA TYR A 101 -6.22 19.83 3.69
C TYR A 101 -7.13 20.94 3.15
N GLU A 102 -7.19 22.07 3.86
CA GLU A 102 -7.97 23.23 3.42
C GLU A 102 -7.22 23.98 2.30
N ILE A 103 -7.96 24.73 1.48
CA ILE A 103 -7.34 25.61 0.48
C ILE A 103 -6.38 26.59 1.16
N GLY A 104 -5.15 26.65 0.64
CA GLY A 104 -4.05 27.44 1.18
C GLY A 104 -3.20 26.70 2.22
N GLU A 105 -3.62 25.51 2.67
CA GLU A 105 -2.80 24.69 3.58
C GLU A 105 -1.64 24.05 2.81
N VAL A 106 -0.45 24.14 3.41
CA VAL A 106 0.77 23.53 2.90
C VAL A 106 0.80 22.06 3.29
N LEU A 107 1.23 21.19 2.36
CA LEU A 107 1.43 19.78 2.62
C LEU A 107 2.44 19.60 3.77
N LYS A 108 2.06 18.83 4.79
CA LYS A 108 2.90 18.61 5.96
C LYS A 108 4.03 17.64 5.63
N GLU A 109 5.19 17.80 6.27
CA GLU A 109 6.37 16.97 6.02
C GLU A 109 6.10 15.48 6.27
N GLU A 110 5.24 15.12 7.22
CA GLU A 110 4.89 13.72 7.47
C GLU A 110 4.14 13.04 6.31
N ASP A 111 3.52 13.83 5.43
CA ASP A 111 2.77 13.36 4.26
C ASP A 111 3.52 13.61 2.94
N ALA A 112 4.65 14.31 2.97
CA ALA A 112 5.39 14.71 1.77
C ALA A 112 6.47 13.69 1.39
N ASN A 113 6.53 13.34 0.10
CA ASN A 113 7.68 12.71 -0.51
C ASN A 113 8.77 13.75 -0.81
N PRO A 114 10.03 13.32 -1.07
CA PRO A 114 11.14 14.23 -1.37
C PRO A 114 10.91 15.22 -2.51
N CYS A 115 10.07 14.86 -3.49
CA CYS A 115 9.76 15.71 -4.65
C CYS A 115 8.54 16.61 -4.46
N ASP A 116 7.86 16.56 -3.33
CA ASP A 116 6.66 17.35 -3.04
C ASP A 116 7.03 18.75 -2.55
N ILE A 117 7.86 19.43 -3.35
CA ILE A 117 8.45 20.72 -2.98
C ILE A 117 7.39 21.82 -3.05
N GLY A 118 7.14 22.47 -1.92
CA GLY A 118 6.22 23.61 -1.83
C GLY A 118 4.77 23.26 -2.16
N CYS A 119 4.37 22.00 -2.02
CA CYS A 119 3.00 21.57 -2.29
C CYS A 119 2.01 22.30 -1.39
N THR A 120 1.03 22.96 -2.01
CA THR A 120 -0.04 23.68 -1.32
C THR A 120 -1.37 23.26 -1.92
N CYS A 121 -2.41 23.13 -1.08
CA CYS A 121 -3.74 22.85 -1.56
C CYS A 121 -4.34 24.10 -2.23
N HIS A 122 -4.71 24.00 -3.50
CA HIS A 122 -5.26 25.12 -4.28
C HIS A 122 -6.60 24.77 -4.90
N PRO A 123 -7.47 25.77 -5.17
CA PRO A 123 -8.65 25.53 -5.99
C PRO A 123 -8.21 25.20 -7.42
N GLY A 124 -8.62 24.04 -7.94
CA GLY A 124 -8.42 23.68 -9.34
C GLY A 124 -9.29 24.52 -10.29
N TYR A 125 -8.94 24.51 -11.57
CA TYR A 125 -9.66 25.24 -12.62
C TYR A 125 -11.11 24.78 -12.79
N ASP A 126 -11.38 23.51 -12.48
CA ASP A 126 -12.69 22.87 -12.48
C ASP A 126 -13.42 22.97 -11.13
N LYS A 127 -12.92 23.83 -10.22
CA LYS A 127 -13.43 24.03 -8.86
C LYS A 127 -13.25 22.81 -7.94
N ILE A 128 -12.39 21.87 -8.32
CA ILE A 128 -11.98 20.74 -7.48
C ILE A 128 -10.59 21.05 -6.94
N ALA A 129 -10.45 21.07 -5.62
CA ALA A 129 -9.18 21.36 -4.97
C ALA A 129 -8.16 20.24 -5.24
N THR A 130 -6.92 20.64 -5.51
CA THR A 130 -5.81 19.72 -5.79
C THR A 130 -4.52 20.30 -5.22
N PHE A 131 -3.57 19.43 -4.87
CA PHE A 131 -2.23 19.90 -4.53
C PHE A 131 -1.56 20.48 -5.78
N ASN A 132 -1.03 21.69 -5.63
CA ASN A 132 -0.13 22.29 -6.60
C ASN A 132 1.26 22.35 -5.99
N CYS A 133 2.21 21.69 -6.63
CA CYS A 133 3.59 21.56 -6.18
C CYS A 133 4.52 22.25 -7.17
N ALA A 134 5.72 22.64 -6.71
CA ALA A 134 6.74 23.17 -7.60
C ALA A 134 7.16 22.11 -8.62
N ILE A 135 7.23 22.49 -9.89
CA ILE A 135 7.85 21.64 -10.91
C ILE A 135 9.35 21.68 -10.63
N VAL A 136 9.91 20.54 -10.23
CA VAL A 136 11.33 20.38 -9.97
C VAL A 136 12.03 19.91 -11.24
N ASP A 137 12.84 20.79 -11.83
CA ASP A 137 13.74 20.42 -12.92
C ASP A 137 15.06 19.89 -12.36
N CYS A 138 15.26 18.58 -12.47
CA CYS A 138 16.50 17.91 -12.05
C CYS A 138 17.52 17.78 -13.20
N PHE A 139 17.32 18.46 -14.33
CA PHE A 139 18.24 18.34 -15.46
C PHE A 139 19.59 19.00 -15.15
N GLN A 140 20.63 18.17 -15.08
CA GLN A 140 22.01 18.61 -14.85
C GLN A 140 22.95 18.20 -16.00
N GLY A 141 22.40 17.72 -17.13
CA GLY A 141 23.16 17.14 -18.23
C GLY A 141 23.74 15.75 -17.93
N PRO A 142 24.45 15.11 -18.86
CA PRO A 142 25.19 13.87 -18.58
C PRO A 142 26.31 14.14 -17.57
N ALA A 143 26.69 13.11 -16.82
CA ALA A 143 27.88 13.22 -15.96
C ALA A 143 29.13 13.24 -16.86
N LYS A 144 30.21 13.87 -16.39
CA LYS A 144 31.50 13.80 -17.10
C LYS A 144 31.97 12.34 -17.21
N PRO A 145 32.74 11.98 -18.26
CA PRO A 145 33.31 10.64 -18.39
C PRO A 145 34.09 10.24 -17.13
N GLY A 146 33.79 9.07 -16.58
CA GLY A 146 34.40 8.56 -15.34
C GLY A 146 33.77 9.08 -14.04
N CYS A 147 32.86 10.06 -14.12
CA CYS A 147 32.15 10.61 -12.98
C CYS A 147 30.72 10.05 -12.89
N TYR A 148 30.12 10.16 -11.72
CA TYR A 148 28.73 9.81 -11.47
C TYR A 148 28.07 10.87 -10.58
N ARG A 149 26.74 10.93 -10.57
CA ARG A 149 26.02 11.79 -9.62
C ARG A 149 25.58 10.99 -8.42
N LYS A 150 25.88 11.48 -7.22
CA LYS A 150 25.29 10.93 -6.00
C LYS A 150 23.78 11.03 -6.08
N ARG A 151 23.11 10.02 -5.55
CA ARG A 151 21.66 10.05 -5.36
C ARG A 151 21.35 9.61 -3.93
N SER A 152 20.18 10.02 -3.47
CA SER A 152 19.63 9.58 -2.19
C SER A 152 18.13 9.40 -2.36
N PRO A 153 17.54 8.36 -1.76
CA PRO A 153 16.09 8.20 -1.80
C PRO A 153 15.36 9.29 -0.99
N LEU A 154 16.09 10.06 -0.18
CA LEU A 154 15.57 11.19 0.60
C LEU A 154 15.56 12.51 -0.18
N ASN A 155 16.15 12.56 -1.37
CA ASN A 155 16.26 13.78 -2.18
C ASN A 155 15.51 13.62 -3.50
N CYS A 156 14.83 14.68 -3.95
CA CYS A 156 14.15 14.64 -5.24
C CYS A 156 15.12 14.53 -6.44
N CYS A 157 16.17 15.36 -6.42
CA CYS A 157 17.13 15.43 -7.51
C CYS A 157 18.45 14.73 -7.15
N PRO A 158 19.23 14.33 -8.18
CA PRO A 158 20.62 13.94 -8.00
C PRO A 158 21.40 15.06 -7.30
N GLY A 159 22.30 14.65 -6.41
CA GLY A 159 23.22 15.54 -5.71
C GLY A 159 24.47 15.83 -6.56
N GLU A 160 25.58 16.08 -5.86
CA GLU A 160 26.86 16.40 -6.46
C GLU A 160 27.37 15.34 -7.45
N GLU A 161 28.10 15.81 -8.48
CA GLU A 161 28.90 14.97 -9.35
C GLU A 161 30.21 14.60 -8.63
N VAL A 162 30.50 13.31 -8.59
CA VAL A 162 31.70 12.72 -7.98
C VAL A 162 32.53 12.09 -9.08
N CYS A 163 33.80 12.49 -9.15
CA CYS A 163 34.78 11.97 -10.08
C CYS A 163 35.87 11.24 -9.28
N PRO A 164 35.73 9.92 -9.06
CA PRO A 164 36.77 9.17 -8.37
C PRO A 164 38.06 9.11 -9.22
N GLU A 165 39.22 9.07 -8.56
CA GLU A 165 40.50 8.93 -9.25
C GLU A 165 40.59 7.56 -9.96
N ASN A 166 40.12 6.49 -9.30
CA ASN A 166 39.92 5.18 -9.92
C ASN A 166 38.42 4.83 -9.93
N PRO A 167 37.86 4.38 -11.08
CA PRO A 167 36.45 3.97 -11.16
C PRO A 167 36.04 2.86 -10.17
N GLU A 168 36.99 2.03 -9.73
CA GLU A 168 36.77 0.95 -8.77
C GLU A 168 36.61 1.46 -7.32
N ASP A 169 36.95 2.72 -7.04
CA ASP A 169 36.77 3.33 -5.72
C ASP A 169 35.29 3.68 -5.44
N ARG A 170 34.42 3.60 -6.46
CA ARG A 170 32.98 3.83 -6.31
C ARG A 170 32.38 2.70 -5.46
N ALA A 171 31.76 3.07 -4.34
CA ALA A 171 31.18 2.11 -3.41
C ALA A 171 30.20 1.14 -4.09
N ILE A 172 30.23 -0.12 -3.66
CA ILE A 172 29.43 -1.22 -4.19
C ILE A 172 28.49 -1.73 -3.10
N CYS A 173 27.22 -1.88 -3.44
CA CYS A 173 26.21 -2.52 -2.61
C CYS A 173 25.89 -3.90 -3.18
N ASN A 174 25.95 -4.92 -2.34
CA ASN A 174 25.56 -6.29 -2.68
C ASN A 174 24.13 -6.55 -2.20
N VAL A 175 23.19 -6.70 -3.13
CA VAL A 175 21.77 -6.96 -2.82
C VAL A 175 21.37 -8.25 -3.51
N ASN A 176 21.05 -9.29 -2.75
CA ASN A 176 20.65 -10.61 -3.26
C ASN A 176 21.62 -11.20 -4.30
N GLY A 177 22.93 -11.00 -4.10
CA GLY A 177 23.96 -11.49 -5.03
C GLY A 177 24.14 -10.64 -6.30
N LYS A 178 23.46 -9.50 -6.41
CA LYS A 178 23.65 -8.51 -7.47
C LYS A 178 24.38 -7.29 -6.93
N GLU A 179 25.39 -6.85 -7.68
CA GLU A 179 26.17 -5.65 -7.38
C GLU A 179 25.51 -4.41 -7.97
N TYR A 180 25.47 -3.35 -7.16
CA TYR A 180 25.01 -2.01 -7.53
C TYR A 180 26.08 -1.00 -7.13
N ARG A 181 26.29 0.04 -7.93
CA ARG A 181 27.28 1.08 -7.65
C ARG A 181 26.63 2.33 -7.05
N ASP A 182 27.36 3.09 -6.25
CA ASP A 182 26.87 4.30 -5.55
C ASP A 182 26.04 5.23 -6.47
N GLY A 183 24.80 5.52 -6.11
CA GLY A 183 23.84 6.31 -6.88
C GLY A 183 22.94 5.50 -7.82
N GLU A 184 23.13 4.20 -7.95
CA GLU A 184 22.23 3.31 -8.70
C GLU A 184 21.01 2.91 -7.88
N HIS A 185 19.87 2.82 -8.55
CA HIS A 185 18.63 2.31 -7.97
C HIS A 185 18.64 0.79 -7.94
N PHE A 186 18.06 0.22 -6.90
CA PHE A 186 17.78 -1.21 -6.81
C PHE A 186 16.37 -1.46 -6.28
N SER A 187 15.87 -2.67 -6.51
CA SER A 187 14.55 -3.10 -6.05
C SER A 187 14.72 -4.27 -5.08
N VAL A 188 13.86 -4.33 -4.07
CA VAL A 188 13.84 -5.38 -3.06
C VAL A 188 12.59 -6.22 -3.29
N GLU A 189 12.74 -7.50 -3.65
CA GLU A 189 11.60 -8.36 -4.01
C GLU A 189 10.59 -8.53 -2.87
N SER A 190 11.07 -8.62 -1.63
CA SER A 190 10.20 -8.74 -0.45
C SER A 190 9.47 -7.44 -0.08
N GLU A 191 9.97 -6.29 -0.54
CA GLU A 191 9.47 -4.96 -0.20
C GLU A 191 9.47 -4.06 -1.45
N PRO A 192 8.63 -4.36 -2.45
CA PRO A 192 8.65 -3.68 -3.76
C PRO A 192 8.28 -2.19 -3.69
N ASP A 193 7.67 -1.75 -2.58
CA ASP A 193 7.29 -0.35 -2.34
C ASP A 193 8.49 0.53 -1.94
N LEU A 194 9.65 -0.05 -1.62
CA LEU A 194 10.82 0.71 -1.21
C LEU A 194 11.49 1.36 -2.41
N THR A 195 11.80 2.65 -2.26
CA THR A 195 12.73 3.35 -3.15
C THR A 195 14.13 3.23 -2.56
N CYS A 196 14.97 2.43 -3.21
CA CYS A 196 16.31 2.10 -2.74
C CYS A 196 17.39 2.60 -3.68
N ILE A 197 18.45 3.17 -3.12
CA ILE A 197 19.63 3.64 -3.84
C ILE A 197 20.87 3.10 -3.15
N CYS A 198 21.80 2.55 -3.93
CA CYS A 198 23.09 2.15 -3.40
C CYS A 198 23.87 3.38 -2.94
N GLN A 199 24.38 3.36 -1.72
CA GLN A 199 25.22 4.42 -1.17
C GLN A 199 26.35 3.81 -0.33
N PRO A 200 27.44 4.55 -0.07
CA PRO A 200 28.53 4.06 0.78
C PRO A 200 28.03 3.68 2.18
N GLY A 201 28.54 2.56 2.72
CA GLY A 201 28.15 2.06 4.05
C GLY A 201 26.94 1.12 4.08
N TYR A 202 26.44 0.67 2.91
CA TYR A 202 25.37 -0.31 2.85
C TYR A 202 25.84 -1.69 3.35
N GLU A 203 25.24 -2.18 4.44
CA GLU A 203 25.57 -3.46 5.09
C GLU A 203 24.55 -4.57 4.79
N GLY A 204 23.78 -4.46 3.71
CA GLY A 204 22.74 -5.45 3.37
C GLY A 204 21.39 -5.24 4.07
N LYS A 205 21.17 -4.06 4.65
CA LYS A 205 19.90 -3.71 5.34
C LYS A 205 19.15 -2.65 4.55
N ASN A 206 17.91 -2.97 4.16
CA ASN A 206 17.03 -2.09 3.38
C ASN A 206 16.33 -1.04 4.26
N VAL A 207 17.11 -0.19 4.91
CA VAL A 207 16.62 0.86 5.82
C VAL A 207 17.22 2.21 5.45
N GLU A 208 16.72 3.28 6.05
CA GLU A 208 17.31 4.62 5.91
C GLU A 208 18.81 4.61 6.27
N PRO A 209 19.67 5.31 5.50
CA PRO A 209 19.34 6.22 4.40
C PRO A 209 19.23 5.57 3.00
N PHE A 210 19.44 4.26 2.89
CA PHE A 210 19.58 3.55 1.60
C PHE A 210 18.25 3.25 0.93
N CYS A 211 17.24 2.94 1.73
CA CYS A 211 15.89 2.62 1.28
C CYS A 211 14.87 3.40 2.09
N VAL A 212 13.88 3.97 1.42
CA VAL A 212 12.75 4.65 2.08
C VAL A 212 11.43 4.17 1.49
N LYS A 213 10.42 4.10 2.33
CA LYS A 213 9.04 3.96 1.85
C LYS A 213 8.48 5.35 1.55
N PRO A 214 7.98 5.60 0.32
CA PRO A 214 7.27 6.84 0.01
C PRO A 214 6.12 7.07 0.98
N LYS A 215 5.92 8.32 1.42
CA LYS A 215 4.83 8.71 2.33
C LYS A 215 3.46 8.59 1.68
N HIS A 216 3.41 8.74 0.36
CA HIS A 216 2.28 8.33 -0.45
C HIS A 216 2.79 7.78 -1.79
N PRO A 217 2.00 6.98 -2.51
CA PRO A 217 2.38 6.50 -3.84
C PRO A 217 2.59 7.66 -4.82
N TYR A 218 3.69 7.62 -5.59
CA TYR A 218 4.02 8.64 -6.60
C TYR A 218 2.95 8.82 -7.68
N CYS A 219 2.10 7.80 -7.83
CA CYS A 219 1.03 7.73 -8.81
C CYS A 219 -0.35 7.91 -8.18
N SER A 220 -0.41 8.54 -7.01
CA SER A 220 -1.65 8.86 -6.35
C SER A 220 -2.52 9.78 -7.22
N PRO A 221 -3.76 9.38 -7.56
CA PRO A 221 -4.66 10.24 -8.32
C PRO A 221 -5.06 11.50 -7.55
N ASP A 222 -5.02 11.47 -6.21
CA ASP A 222 -5.30 12.65 -5.38
C ASP A 222 -4.32 13.81 -5.61
N PHE A 223 -3.09 13.53 -6.07
CA PHE A 223 -2.07 14.56 -6.36
C PHE A 223 -2.11 15.06 -7.80
N ARG A 224 -2.31 14.16 -8.77
CA ARG A 224 -2.15 14.50 -10.20
C ARG A 224 -3.47 14.80 -10.90
N HIS A 225 -4.54 14.15 -10.45
CA HIS A 225 -5.79 14.02 -11.19
C HIS A 225 -7.02 13.95 -10.26
N ALA A 226 -7.04 14.77 -9.20
CA ALA A 226 -8.10 14.74 -8.20
C ALA A 226 -9.50 14.83 -8.84
N SER A 227 -9.63 15.64 -9.89
CA SER A 227 -10.88 15.80 -10.64
C SER A 227 -11.40 14.53 -11.31
N ASN A 228 -10.52 13.64 -11.74
CA ASN A 228 -10.90 12.35 -12.32
C ASN A 228 -11.58 11.45 -11.29
N ILE A 229 -11.24 11.59 -10.00
CA ILE A 229 -11.88 10.87 -8.91
C ILE A 229 -13.34 11.33 -8.76
N PHE A 230 -13.57 12.64 -8.65
CA PHE A 230 -14.92 13.21 -8.49
C PHE A 230 -15.82 12.95 -9.70
N ASN A 231 -15.23 12.92 -10.90
CA ASN A 231 -15.96 12.65 -12.14
C ASN A 231 -16.07 11.15 -12.46
N ASN A 232 -15.62 10.26 -11.57
CA ASN A 232 -15.63 8.80 -11.74
C ASN A 232 -14.97 8.33 -13.04
N CYS A 233 -13.90 9.00 -13.46
CA CYS A 233 -13.21 8.68 -14.70
C CYS A 233 -12.25 7.49 -14.48
N PRO A 234 -12.48 6.33 -15.12
CA PRO A 234 -11.59 5.18 -14.99
C PRO A 234 -10.15 5.49 -15.45
N PRO A 235 -9.13 4.92 -14.77
CA PRO A 235 -7.74 4.99 -15.20
C PRO A 235 -7.50 4.18 -16.48
N VAL A 236 -6.58 4.65 -17.32
CA VAL A 236 -6.15 4.01 -18.56
C VAL A 236 -4.66 3.71 -18.50
N TYR A 237 -4.30 2.53 -18.97
CA TYR A 237 -2.94 1.99 -18.98
C TYR A 237 -2.54 1.62 -20.39
N TYR A 238 -1.25 1.68 -20.70
CA TYR A 238 -0.75 1.08 -21.94
C TYR A 238 -0.85 -0.45 -21.86
N SER A 239 -0.93 -1.12 -23.02
CA SER A 239 -0.94 -2.58 -23.10
C SER A 239 0.32 -3.24 -22.54
N THR A 240 1.43 -2.49 -22.47
CA THR A 240 2.71 -2.93 -21.91
C THR A 240 2.86 -2.67 -20.42
N GLN A 241 1.91 -1.96 -19.79
CA GLN A 241 1.93 -1.66 -18.36
C GLN A 241 1.06 -2.64 -17.60
N SER A 242 1.50 -3.07 -16.42
CA SER A 242 0.67 -3.80 -15.47
C SER A 242 -0.29 -2.81 -14.78
N PRO A 243 -1.62 -3.00 -14.89
CA PRO A 243 -2.57 -2.18 -14.13
C PRO A 243 -2.50 -2.45 -12.62
N GLN A 244 -1.97 -3.61 -12.22
CA GLN A 244 -1.89 -4.03 -10.82
C GLN A 244 -0.88 -3.20 -10.04
N THR A 245 0.25 -2.84 -10.64
CA THR A 245 1.36 -2.13 -9.98
C THR A 245 1.74 -0.81 -10.64
N GLY A 246 1.34 -0.60 -11.89
CA GLY A 246 1.72 0.55 -12.68
C GLY A 246 0.89 1.80 -12.41
N CYS A 247 1.36 2.90 -12.98
CA CYS A 247 0.71 4.19 -12.93
C CYS A 247 -0.19 4.38 -14.15
N SER A 248 -1.41 4.87 -13.95
CA SER A 248 -2.29 5.22 -15.06
C SER A 248 -1.66 6.33 -15.89
N VAL A 249 -1.74 6.21 -17.21
CA VAL A 249 -1.21 7.21 -18.16
C VAL A 249 -2.15 8.40 -18.27
N PHE A 250 -3.46 8.13 -18.29
CA PHE A 250 -4.53 9.12 -18.28
C PHE A 250 -5.80 8.48 -17.71
N SER A 251 -6.88 9.25 -17.62
CA SER A 251 -8.20 8.73 -17.30
C SER A 251 -9.16 9.02 -18.45
N ARG A 252 -10.16 8.17 -18.64
CA ARG A 252 -11.21 8.36 -19.65
C ARG A 252 -12.53 8.66 -18.94
N CYS A 253 -12.98 9.91 -19.01
CA CYS A 253 -14.31 10.27 -18.51
C CYS A 253 -15.39 9.88 -19.52
N GLN A 254 -16.57 9.56 -19.00
CA GLN A 254 -17.75 9.33 -19.85
C GLN A 254 -18.07 10.60 -20.65
N ASN A 255 -18.41 10.44 -21.92
CA ASN A 255 -18.84 11.52 -22.80
C ASN A 255 -20.04 11.08 -23.65
N ASN A 256 -20.64 12.04 -24.38
CA ASN A 256 -21.88 11.82 -25.13
C ASN A 256 -21.74 10.83 -26.31
N ASN A 257 -20.52 10.49 -26.72
CA ASN A 257 -20.28 9.52 -27.79
C ASN A 257 -20.05 8.10 -27.25
N ASP A 258 -20.07 7.90 -25.92
CA ASP A 258 -19.94 6.58 -25.33
C ASP A 258 -21.29 5.84 -25.33
N THR A 259 -21.25 4.56 -25.71
CA THR A 259 -22.42 3.66 -25.68
C THR A 259 -22.36 2.79 -24.43
N VAL A 260 -23.48 2.70 -23.71
CA VAL A 260 -23.61 1.75 -22.58
C VAL A 260 -23.92 0.37 -23.14
N ILE A 261 -23.07 -0.60 -22.84
CA ILE A 261 -23.29 -2.01 -23.19
C ILE A 261 -23.93 -2.70 -21.98
N HIS A 262 -25.15 -3.20 -22.15
CA HIS A 262 -25.82 -4.02 -21.15
C HIS A 262 -25.52 -5.50 -21.44
N LYS A 263 -25.10 -6.26 -20.42
CA LYS A 263 -24.81 -7.70 -20.54
C LYS A 263 -25.98 -8.55 -21.10
N GLU A 264 -27.20 -8.02 -21.07
CA GLU A 264 -28.38 -8.66 -21.65
C GLU A 264 -28.42 -8.59 -23.18
N ASP A 265 -27.74 -7.61 -23.79
CA ASP A 265 -27.71 -7.41 -25.24
C ASP A 265 -26.69 -8.32 -25.94
N ASP A 266 -25.63 -8.74 -25.24
CA ASP A 266 -24.62 -9.67 -25.76
C ASP A 266 -25.19 -11.10 -25.95
N LEU A 267 -26.16 -11.50 -25.13
CA LEU A 267 -26.85 -12.79 -25.29
C LEU A 267 -27.76 -12.84 -26.52
N LYS A 268 -28.19 -11.68 -27.05
CA LYS A 268 -28.97 -11.61 -28.31
C LYS A 268 -28.09 -11.43 -29.55
N SER A 269 -26.85 -10.97 -29.37
CA SER A 269 -25.87 -10.76 -30.44
C SER A 269 -25.05 -12.04 -30.76
N ALA A 270 -24.85 -12.91 -29.78
CA ALA A 270 -24.05 -14.14 -29.93
C ALA A 270 -24.64 -15.17 -30.90
N ASP A 271 -25.92 -15.11 -31.24
CA ASP A 271 -26.56 -16.01 -32.21
C ASP A 271 -26.33 -15.62 -33.68
N LYS A 272 -25.56 -14.55 -33.97
CA LYS A 272 -25.37 -14.05 -35.34
C LYS A 272 -23.95 -13.95 -35.87
N ASN A 273 -22.91 -14.28 -35.11
CA ASN A 273 -21.53 -14.23 -35.62
C ASN A 273 -20.70 -15.43 -35.14
N LEU A 274 -20.90 -16.58 -35.76
CA LEU A 274 -19.86 -17.60 -35.92
C LEU A 274 -19.05 -17.20 -37.17
N ASP A 275 -17.96 -16.47 -36.95
CA ASP A 275 -16.70 -16.49 -37.71
C ASP A 275 -15.91 -15.21 -37.41
N GLY A 276 -14.86 -15.32 -36.60
CA GLY A 276 -13.95 -14.20 -36.32
C GLY A 276 -13.36 -14.27 -34.92
N LEU A 277 -12.17 -14.85 -34.81
CA LEU A 277 -11.37 -14.86 -33.59
C LEU A 277 -10.76 -13.47 -33.37
N GLU A 278 -11.38 -12.64 -32.53
CA GLU A 278 -10.72 -11.47 -31.91
C GLU A 278 -10.97 -11.50 -30.40
N THR A 279 -9.89 -11.46 -29.63
CA THR A 279 -9.88 -11.33 -28.18
C THR A 279 -10.50 -9.99 -27.76
N GLN A 280 -11.80 -10.03 -27.48
CA GLN A 280 -12.57 -8.92 -26.96
C GLN A 280 -12.23 -8.73 -25.47
N THR A 281 -11.75 -7.53 -25.13
CA THR A 281 -11.58 -7.11 -23.74
C THR A 281 -12.97 -6.86 -23.15
N ASP A 282 -13.46 -7.85 -22.42
CA ASP A 282 -14.71 -7.78 -21.67
C ASP A 282 -14.51 -6.84 -20.48
N PHE A 283 -14.91 -5.57 -20.64
CA PHE A 283 -15.05 -4.64 -19.53
C PHE A 283 -16.21 -5.13 -18.70
N GLY A 284 -15.91 -5.75 -17.55
CA GLY A 284 -16.89 -6.19 -16.58
C GLY A 284 -17.84 -5.07 -16.18
N GLY A 285 -18.96 -4.97 -16.92
CA GLY A 285 -20.11 -4.15 -16.57
C GLY A 285 -20.71 -4.68 -15.28
N GLY A 286 -20.37 -4.04 -14.18
CA GLY A 286 -21.22 -3.97 -13.00
C GLY A 286 -22.15 -2.80 -13.21
N GLY A 287 -23.42 -3.08 -13.50
CA GLY A 287 -24.46 -2.05 -13.55
C GLY A 287 -24.52 -1.32 -12.21
N TRP A 288 -24.47 0.00 -12.25
CA TRP A 288 -24.80 0.85 -11.12
C TRP A 288 -26.19 1.40 -11.39
N SER A 289 -27.18 0.84 -10.68
CA SER A 289 -28.54 1.35 -10.68
C SER A 289 -28.62 2.65 -9.88
N PHE A 290 -29.37 3.61 -10.39
CA PHE A 290 -29.87 4.79 -9.68
C PHE A 290 -30.79 4.41 -8.52
#